data_AF-A0A1V5XJ93-F1
#
_entry.id   AF-A0A1V5XJ93-F1
#
_cell.length_a   1.000
_cell.length_b   1.000
_cell.length_c   1.000
_cell.angle_alpha   90.00
_cell.angle_beta   90.00
_cell.angle_gamma   90.00
#
_symmetry.space_group_name_H-M   'P 1'
#
loop_
_entity.id
_entity.type
_entity.pdbx_description
1 polymer ?
#
loop_
_entity_poly.entity_id
_entity_poly.type
_entity_poly.pdbx_seq_one_letter_code
_entity_poly.pdbx_strand_id
1 'polypeptide(L)'
;MMSSIEKAIETLQEIIDLCHGNTMAAWLERKQSYYMAILALKKQDPKKPKLLYKCLGGDRYGSCSDCGCAGLKRLVHDYCPRCGQRLDWR
;
A
#
# COMPACT_ATOMS: atom_id res chain seq x y z
N MET A 1 6.96 -19.29 -7.46
CA MET A 1 5.58 -19.49 -6.96
C MET A 1 5.03 -18.12 -6.61
N MET A 2 3.92 -17.69 -7.22
CA MET A 2 3.34 -16.36 -6.95
C MET A 2 2.80 -16.29 -5.52
N SER A 3 3.01 -15.16 -4.85
CA SER A 3 2.46 -14.83 -3.54
C SER A 3 0.93 -14.70 -3.59
N SER A 4 0.27 -14.78 -2.43
CA SER A 4 -1.17 -14.56 -2.32
C SER A 4 -1.59 -13.15 -2.74
N ILE A 5 -0.74 -12.14 -2.51
CA ILE A 5 -0.99 -10.75 -2.90
C ILE A 5 -0.93 -10.60 -4.43
N GLU A 6 0.09 -11.18 -5.08
CA GLU A 6 0.21 -11.13 -6.54
C GLU A 6 -0.98 -11.80 -7.22
N LYS A 7 -1.40 -12.97 -6.73
CA LYS A 7 -2.61 -13.65 -7.23
C LYS A 7 -3.86 -12.81 -7.05
N ALA A 8 -4.03 -12.15 -5.90
CA ALA A 8 -5.19 -11.29 -5.65
C ALA A 8 -5.21 -10.07 -6.58
N ILE A 9 -4.06 -9.46 -6.86
CA ILE A 9 -3.95 -8.35 -7.82
C ILE A 9 -4.31 -8.82 -9.23
N GLU A 10 -3.79 -9.98 -9.66
CA GLU A 10 -4.09 -10.56 -10.97
C GLU A 10 -5.58 -10.86 -11.14
N THR A 11 -6.21 -11.52 -10.16
CA THR A 11 -7.66 -11.78 -10.19
C THR A 11 -8.48 -10.49 -10.27
N LEU A 12 -8.11 -9.45 -9.51
CA LEU A 12 -8.82 -8.17 -9.58
C LEU A 12 -8.64 -7.48 -10.94
N GLN A 13 -7.47 -7.62 -11.56
CA GLN A 13 -7.21 -7.08 -12.89
C GLN A 13 -8.04 -7.81 -13.95
N GLU A 14 -8.11 -9.14 -13.90
CA GLU A 14 -8.98 -9.95 -14.77
C GLU A 14 -10.45 -9.56 -14.61
N ILE A 15 -10.92 -9.32 -13.39
CA ILE A 15 -12.29 -8.85 -13.15
C ILE A 15 -12.52 -7.48 -13.81
N ILE A 16 -11.58 -6.55 -13.71
CA ILE A 16 -11.69 -5.24 -14.36
C ILE A 16 -11.78 -5.38 -15.89
N ASP A 17 -11.02 -6.30 -16.46
CA ASP A 17 -10.92 -6.50 -17.91
C ASP A 17 -12.14 -7.25 -18.47
N LEU A 18 -12.74 -8.16 -17.70
CA LEU A 18 -13.86 -9.01 -18.13
C LEU A 18 -15.25 -8.48 -17.72
N CYS A 19 -15.37 -7.76 -16.60
CA CYS A 19 -16.68 -7.33 -16.12
C CYS A 19 -17.11 -6.01 -16.75
N HIS A 20 -18.27 -6.04 -17.41
CA HIS A 20 -19.07 -4.85 -17.74
C HIS A 20 -20.27 -4.78 -16.81
N GLY A 21 -20.58 -3.58 -16.31
CA GLY A 21 -21.76 -3.36 -15.49
C GLY A 21 -23.03 -3.25 -16.33
N ASN A 22 -24.20 -3.49 -15.71
CA ASN A 22 -25.50 -3.31 -16.36
C ASN A 22 -25.72 -1.88 -16.87
N THR A 23 -25.01 -0.91 -16.30
CA THR A 23 -24.92 0.47 -16.76
C THR A 23 -23.47 0.95 -16.70
N MET A 24 -23.15 1.98 -17.49
CA MET A 24 -21.82 2.61 -17.48
C MET A 24 -21.44 3.15 -16.10
N ALA A 25 -22.38 3.77 -15.38
CA ALA A 25 -22.15 4.32 -14.05
C ALA A 25 -21.81 3.22 -13.03
N ALA A 26 -22.59 2.14 -12.98
CA ALA A 26 -22.36 1.02 -12.07
C ALA A 26 -21.08 0.23 -12.42
N TRP A 27 -20.65 0.28 -13.68
CA TRP A 27 -19.36 -0.26 -14.09
C TRP A 27 -18.19 0.60 -13.59
N LEU A 28 -18.27 1.92 -13.78
CA LEU A 28 -17.22 2.86 -13.34
C LEU A 28 -16.98 2.79 -11.84
N GLU A 29 -18.04 2.74 -11.03
CA GLU A 29 -17.96 2.66 -9.57
C GLU A 29 -17.29 1.35 -9.10
N ARG A 30 -17.70 0.21 -9.68
CA ARG A 30 -17.08 -1.09 -9.39
C ARG A 30 -15.63 -1.12 -9.81
N LYS A 31 -15.32 -0.61 -11.00
CA LYS A 31 -13.95 -0.50 -11.51
C LYS A 31 -13.07 0.34 -10.58
N GLN A 32 -13.58 1.47 -10.10
CA GLN A 32 -12.87 2.32 -9.13
C GLN A 32 -12.60 1.56 -7.82
N SER A 33 -13.58 0.81 -7.32
CA SER A 33 -13.43 0.00 -6.10
C SER A 33 -12.33 -1.07 -6.24
N TYR A 34 -12.28 -1.76 -7.37
CA TYR A 34 -11.22 -2.74 -7.65
C TYR A 34 -9.85 -2.08 -7.78
N TYR A 35 -9.74 -0.91 -8.41
CA TYR A 35 -8.47 -0.17 -8.43
C TYR A 35 -8.01 0.22 -7.02
N MET A 36 -8.91 0.67 -6.16
CA MET A 36 -8.58 0.99 -4.77
C MET A 36 -8.09 -0.25 -4.00
N ALA A 37 -8.72 -1.40 -4.21
CA ALA A 37 -8.27 -2.68 -3.63
C ALA A 37 -6.87 -3.08 -4.13
N ILE A 38 -6.60 -2.96 -5.44
CA ILE A 38 -5.27 -3.20 -6.02
C ILE A 38 -4.23 -2.27 -5.41
N LEU A 39 -4.53 -0.97 -5.26
CA LEU A 39 -3.61 -0.02 -4.63
C LEU A 39 -3.32 -0.37 -3.17
N ALA A 40 -4.32 -0.83 -2.41
CA ALA A 40 -4.14 -1.27 -1.03
C ALA A 40 -3.28 -2.56 -0.94
N LEU A 41 -3.48 -3.50 -1.86
CA LEU A 41 -2.67 -4.73 -1.96
C LEU A 41 -1.22 -4.40 -2.29
N LYS A 42 -0.96 -3.52 -3.25
CA LYS A 42 0.39 -3.07 -3.60
C LYS A 42 1.13 -2.45 -2.41
N LYS A 43 0.41 -1.76 -1.53
CA LYS A 43 0.98 -1.16 -0.30
C LYS A 43 1.38 -2.17 0.78
N GLN A 44 1.02 -3.44 0.63
CA GLN A 44 1.48 -4.51 1.51
C GLN A 44 2.91 -4.95 1.21
N ASP A 45 3.45 -4.62 0.04
CA ASP A 45 4.87 -4.79 -0.26
C ASP A 45 5.68 -3.79 0.58
N PRO A 46 6.48 -4.25 1.57
CA PRO A 46 7.17 -3.36 2.49
C PRO A 46 8.17 -2.45 1.78
N LYS A 47 8.18 -1.16 2.11
CA LYS A 47 9.17 -0.19 1.60
C LYS A 47 9.95 0.45 2.73
N LYS A 48 11.24 0.66 2.49
CA LYS A 48 12.11 1.30 3.48
C LYS A 48 11.76 2.78 3.64
N PRO A 49 11.53 3.26 4.88
CA PRO A 49 11.39 4.69 5.15
C PRO A 49 12.66 5.45 4.76
N LYS A 50 12.51 6.71 4.36
CA LYS A 50 13.66 7.64 4.29
C LYS A 50 14.10 7.97 5.71
N LEU A 51 15.28 7.51 6.11
CA LEU A 51 15.80 7.75 7.47
C LEU A 51 16.22 9.21 7.63
N LEU A 52 15.74 9.85 8.69
CA LEU A 52 16.02 11.26 8.96
C LEU A 52 17.04 11.42 10.11
N TYR A 53 16.97 10.58 11.14
CA TYR A 53 17.96 10.55 12.22
C TYR A 53 17.82 9.27 13.07
N LYS A 54 18.93 8.90 13.74
CA LYS A 54 18.99 7.88 14.79
C LYS A 54 19.09 8.61 16.14
N CYS A 55 18.24 8.28 17.10
CA CYS A 55 18.33 8.85 18.44
C CYS A 55 19.31 8.07 19.32
N LEU A 56 19.90 8.76 20.30
CA LEU A 56 20.61 8.14 21.43
C LEU A 56 19.62 7.24 22.18
N GLY A 57 19.70 5.93 21.96
CA GLY A 57 18.68 4.95 22.38
C GLY A 57 18.36 3.89 21.32
N GLY A 58 18.90 4.03 20.10
CA GLY A 58 18.76 3.01 19.04
C GLY A 58 17.42 3.07 18.29
N ASP A 59 16.59 4.06 18.61
CA ASP A 59 15.32 4.26 17.93
C ASP A 59 15.54 5.00 16.59
N ARG A 60 14.83 4.53 15.55
CA ARG A 60 14.96 5.02 14.18
C ARG A 60 13.74 5.84 13.79
N TYR A 61 14.00 7.04 13.30
CA TYR A 61 12.99 7.96 12.80
C TYR A 61 13.12 8.12 11.29
N GLY A 62 11.98 8.18 10.61
CA GLY A 62 11.97 8.36 9.16
C GLY A 62 10.69 8.99 8.63
N SER A 63 10.66 9.13 7.31
CA SER A 63 9.49 9.52 6.56
C SER A 63 9.08 8.44 5.57
N CYS A 64 7.78 8.37 5.28
CA CYS A 64 7.23 7.45 4.29
C CYS A 64 7.81 7.76 2.91
N SER A 65 8.36 6.76 2.22
CA SER A 65 8.88 6.91 0.85
C SER A 65 7.81 7.35 -0.14
N ASP A 66 6.56 6.94 0.08
CA ASP A 66 5.47 7.08 -0.88
C ASP A 66 4.70 8.41 -0.74
N CYS A 67 4.50 8.89 0.49
CA CYS A 67 3.70 10.10 0.74
C CYS A 67 4.44 11.20 1.53
N GLY A 68 5.70 10.97 1.89
CA GLY A 68 6.52 11.93 2.63
C GLY A 68 6.11 12.16 4.09
N CYS A 69 5.15 11.42 4.64
CA CYS A 69 4.73 11.55 6.04
C CYS A 69 5.95 11.33 6.97
N ALA A 70 6.38 12.37 7.67
CA ALA A 70 7.53 12.34 8.59
C ALA A 70 7.12 11.91 10.00
N GLY A 71 8.11 11.73 10.89
CA GLY A 71 7.88 11.37 12.29
C GLY A 71 7.54 9.90 12.53
N LEU A 72 7.76 9.03 11.54
CA LEU A 72 7.54 7.60 11.69
C LEU A 72 8.62 7.02 12.59
N LYS A 73 8.19 6.18 13.55
CA LYS A 73 9.06 5.53 14.54
C LYS A 73 9.07 4.03 14.32
N ARG A 74 10.26 3.44 14.23
CA ARG A 74 10.45 1.99 14.00
C ARG A 74 9.66 1.09 14.93
N LEU A 75 9.65 1.37 16.23
CA LEU A 75 9.02 0.52 17.24
C LEU A 75 7.50 0.76 17.39
N VAL A 76 6.94 1.70 16.62
CA VAL A 76 5.54 2.13 16.76
C VAL A 76 4.76 1.95 15.47
N HIS A 77 5.42 2.11 14.31
CA HIS A 77 4.73 2.17 13.02
C HIS A 77 5.20 1.04 12.10
N ASP A 78 4.37 0.01 11.93
CA ASP A 78 4.56 -0.98 10.85
C ASP A 78 4.00 -0.49 9.51
N TYR A 79 3.13 0.51 9.55
CA TYR A 79 2.49 1.13 8.39
C TYR A 79 2.56 2.66 8.49
N CYS A 80 2.59 3.34 7.34
CA CYS A 80 2.43 4.79 7.31
C CYS A 80 0.97 5.14 7.67
N PRO A 81 0.71 5.94 8.72
CA PRO A 81 -0.65 6.28 9.14
C PRO A 81 -1.39 7.18 8.13
N ARG A 82 -0.65 7.85 7.22
CA ARG A 82 -1.25 8.71 6.20
C ARG A 82 -1.71 7.94 4.97
N CYS A 83 -0.87 7.05 4.44
CA CYS A 83 -1.15 6.39 3.15
C CYS A 83 -1.31 4.87 3.26
N GLY A 84 -1.05 4.25 4.41
CA GLY A 84 -1.17 2.81 4.61
C GLY A 84 -0.03 1.97 3.99
N GLN A 85 1.05 2.59 3.52
CA GLN A 85 2.23 1.87 3.02
C GLN A 85 2.89 1.07 4.15
N ARG A 86 3.09 -0.24 3.96
CA ARG A 86 3.85 -1.08 4.90
C ARG A 86 5.31 -0.65 4.93
N LEU A 87 5.89 -0.55 6.12
CA LEU A 87 7.23 -0.03 6.33
C LEU A 87 8.20 -1.18 6.62
N ASP A 88 9.29 -1.22 5.86
CA ASP A 88 10.42 -2.10 6.15
C ASP A 88 11.48 -1.31 6.93
N TRP A 89 11.56 -1.58 8.23
CA TRP A 89 12.57 -0.99 9.08
C TRP A 89 13.86 -1.79 9.17
N ARG A 90 14.03 -2.90 8.45
CA ARG A 90 15.25 -3.71 8.55
C ARG A 90 16.38 -3.13 7.71
#